data_AF-A0A357KWG0-F1
#
_entry.id   AF-A0A357KWG0-F1
#
_cell.length_a   1.000
_cell.length_b   1.000
_cell.length_c   1.000
_cell.angle_alpha   90.00
_cell.angle_beta   90.00
_cell.angle_gamma   90.00
#
_symmetry.space_group_name_H-M   'P 1'
#
loop_
_entity.id
_entity.type
_entity.pdbx_description
1 polymer ?
#
loop_
_entity_poly.entity_id
_entity_poly.type
_entity_poly.pdbx_seq_one_letter_code
_entity_poly.pdbx_strand_id
1 'polypeptide(L)'
;LAGEHNAWSTAATPLRFNPLTGLHEVRLRLPPGRHRYRLVVDGAWLTDPYNPASEPNPFGGRDSIAEVRAATARLHASAPPP
;
A
#
# COMPACT_ATOMS: atom_id res chain seq x y z
N LEU A 1 0.71 4.30 -8.64
CA LEU A 1 1.40 3.50 -7.60
C LEU A 1 1.93 2.25 -8.26
N ALA A 2 3.18 1.91 -8.00
CA ALA A 2 3.79 0.67 -8.45
C ALA A 2 4.35 -0.08 -7.23
N GLY A 3 4.18 -1.39 -7.19
CA GLY A 3 4.65 -2.21 -6.07
C GLY A 3 4.48 -3.69 -6.36
N GLU A 4 4.79 -4.51 -5.37
CA GLU A 4 4.71 -5.98 -5.48
C GLU A 4 3.30 -6.44 -5.87
N HIS A 5 2.26 -5.78 -5.37
CA HIS A 5 0.85 -6.11 -5.63
C HIS A 5 0.45 -6.01 -7.11
N ASN A 6 1.19 -5.24 -7.92
CA ASN A 6 0.92 -5.03 -9.34
C ASN A 6 2.13 -5.28 -10.24
N ALA A 7 3.09 -6.07 -9.76
CA ALA A 7 4.34 -6.39 -10.45
C ALA A 7 5.08 -5.14 -10.96
N TRP A 8 5.11 -4.07 -10.15
CA TRP A 8 5.78 -2.80 -10.44
C TRP A 8 5.29 -2.07 -11.69
N SER A 9 4.06 -2.34 -12.15
CA SER A 9 3.47 -1.60 -13.26
C SER A 9 3.13 -0.17 -12.86
N THR A 10 3.62 0.80 -13.65
CA THR A 10 3.35 2.24 -13.46
C THR A 10 1.91 2.60 -13.83
N ALA A 11 1.24 1.78 -14.64
CA ALA A 11 -0.10 2.04 -15.17
C ALA A 11 -1.21 1.24 -14.49
N ALA A 12 -0.90 0.10 -13.84
CA ALA A 12 -1.93 -0.80 -13.30
C ALA A 12 -2.66 -0.28 -12.05
N THR A 13 -2.12 0.71 -11.35
CA THR A 13 -2.74 1.25 -10.12
C THR A 13 -2.62 2.77 -10.06
N PRO A 14 -3.38 3.50 -10.89
CA PRO A 14 -3.39 4.97 -10.87
C PRO A 14 -4.05 5.48 -9.58
N LEU A 15 -3.47 6.53 -8.98
CA LEU A 15 -4.14 7.27 -7.90
C LEU A 15 -5.17 8.22 -8.51
N ARG A 16 -6.30 8.37 -7.85
CA ARG A 16 -7.36 9.29 -8.26
C ARG A 16 -7.29 10.54 -7.39
N PHE A 17 -7.38 11.71 -8.02
CA PHE A 17 -7.48 12.97 -7.28
C PHE A 17 -8.85 13.08 -6.61
N ASN A 18 -8.85 13.32 -5.31
CA ASN A 18 -10.04 13.58 -4.52
C ASN A 18 -10.13 15.10 -4.23
N PRO A 19 -11.08 15.83 -4.85
CA PRO A 19 -11.17 17.28 -4.70
C PRO A 19 -11.63 17.74 -3.30
N LEU A 20 -12.23 16.85 -2.50
CA LEU A 20 -12.67 17.19 -1.14
C LEU A 20 -11.52 17.21 -0.14
N THR A 21 -10.52 16.34 -0.35
CA THR A 21 -9.34 16.24 0.53
C THR A 21 -8.12 16.90 -0.07
N GLY A 22 -8.12 17.17 -1.38
CA GLY A 22 -6.95 17.66 -2.12
C GLY A 22 -5.86 16.60 -2.30
N LEU A 23 -6.17 15.32 -2.09
CA LEU A 23 -5.20 14.22 -2.12
C LEU A 23 -5.37 13.32 -3.34
N HIS A 24 -4.26 12.77 -3.82
CA HIS A 24 -4.26 11.63 -4.73
C HIS A 24 -4.34 10.35 -3.91
N GLU A 25 -5.35 9.52 -4.15
CA GLU A 25 -5.63 8.33 -3.32
C GLU A 25 -6.04 7.10 -4.13
N VAL A 26 -5.84 5.92 -3.52
CA VAL A 26 -6.31 4.63 -4.04
C VAL A 26 -6.62 3.71 -2.86
N ARG A 27 -7.60 2.81 -3.03
CA ARG A 27 -7.92 1.75 -2.07
C ARG A 27 -7.46 0.41 -2.60
N LEU A 28 -6.63 -0.28 -1.84
CA LEU A 28 -6.09 -1.59 -2.20
C LEU A 28 -6.48 -2.63 -1.15
N ARG A 29 -6.83 -3.83 -1.62
CA ARG A 29 -6.95 -5.01 -0.77
C ARG A 29 -5.61 -5.73 -0.81
N LEU A 30 -4.92 -5.76 0.32
CA LEU A 30 -3.63 -6.42 0.47
C LEU A 30 -3.75 -7.47 1.59
N PRO A 31 -3.13 -8.65 1.44
CA PRO A 31 -3.02 -9.59 2.54
C PRO A 31 -2.15 -9.00 3.67
N PRO A 32 -2.29 -9.49 4.92
CA PRO A 32 -1.40 -9.10 6.00
C PRO A 32 0.07 -9.36 5.64
N GLY A 33 0.95 -8.42 5.98
CA GLY A 33 2.37 -8.50 5.64
C GLY A 33 2.99 -7.16 5.31
N ARG A 34 4.27 -7.20 4.91
CA ARG A 34 5.02 -6.05 4.40
C ARG A 34 4.92 -6.06 2.87
N HIS A 35 4.57 -4.91 2.29
CA HIS A 35 4.43 -4.73 0.85
C HIS A 35 5.32 -3.58 0.40
N ARG A 36 6.18 -3.82 -0.59
CA ARG A 36 7.03 -2.78 -1.18
C ARG A 36 6.27 -2.00 -2.24
N TYR A 37 6.44 -0.67 -2.21
CA TYR A 37 5.85 0.22 -3.19
C TYR A 37 6.70 1.48 -3.44
N ARG A 38 6.41 2.14 -4.57
CA ARG A 38 6.85 3.50 -4.90
C ARG A 38 5.72 4.29 -5.52
N LEU A 39 5.74 5.60 -5.28
CA LEU A 39 4.90 6.56 -5.99
C LEU A 39 5.50 6.81 -7.37
N VAL A 40 4.63 6.98 -8.36
CA VAL A 40 5.01 7.38 -9.72
C VAL A 40 4.25 8.66 -10.01
N VAL A 41 4.96 9.79 -10.02
CA VAL A 41 4.42 11.13 -10.21
C VAL A 41 5.06 11.70 -11.48
N ASP A 42 4.26 11.97 -12.50
CA ASP A 42 4.72 12.48 -13.80
C ASP A 42 5.88 11.66 -14.40
N GLY A 43 5.82 10.34 -14.25
CA GLY A 43 6.85 9.40 -14.70
C GLY A 43 8.07 9.27 -13.78
N ALA A 44 8.20 10.15 -12.78
CA ALA A 44 9.27 10.07 -11.80
C ALA A 44 8.92 9.07 -10.68
N TRP A 45 9.88 8.22 -10.35
CA TRP A 45 9.76 7.26 -9.27
C TRP A 45 10.19 7.86 -7.93
N LEU A 46 9.32 7.79 -6.94
CA LEU A 46 9.54 8.41 -5.63
C LEU A 46 9.24 7.41 -4.52
N THR A 47 10.06 7.38 -3.47
CA THR A 47 9.60 6.86 -2.18
C THR A 47 8.55 7.80 -1.64
N ASP A 48 7.61 7.27 -0.87
CA ASP A 48 6.63 8.09 -0.16
C ASP A 48 7.33 8.98 0.88
N PRO A 49 7.33 10.31 0.72
CA PRO A 49 8.04 11.22 1.61
C PRO A 49 7.40 11.30 3.00
N TYR A 50 6.16 10.84 3.16
CA TYR A 50 5.43 10.84 4.42
C TYR A 50 5.46 9.48 5.13
N ASN A 51 6.04 8.45 4.50
CA ASN A 51 6.25 7.15 5.10
C ASN A 51 7.75 6.92 5.38
N PRO A 52 8.19 6.98 6.66
CA PRO A 52 9.60 6.76 6.98
C PRO A 52 10.06 5.31 6.78
N ALA A 53 9.14 4.34 6.72
CA ALA A 53 9.47 2.94 6.55
C ALA A 53 9.87 2.66 5.09
N SER A 54 11.12 2.22 4.90
CA SER A 54 11.67 1.90 3.57
C SER A 54 12.75 0.83 3.64
N GLU A 55 13.04 0.19 2.50
CA GLU A 55 14.09 -0.81 2.34
C GLU A 55 14.94 -0.52 1.09
N PRO A 56 16.25 -0.88 1.07
CA PRO A 56 17.05 -0.82 -0.15
C PRO A 56 16.47 -1.72 -1.24
N ASN A 57 16.51 -1.25 -2.48
CA ASN A 57 16.11 -2.04 -3.65
C ASN A 57 17.33 -2.43 -4.51
N PRO A 58 17.19 -3.44 -5.40
CA PRO A 58 18.31 -3.93 -6.23
C PRO A 58 18.87 -2.91 -7.23
N PHE A 59 18.22 -1.76 -7.41
CA PHE A 59 18.59 -0.74 -8.40
C PHE A 59 19.33 0.46 -7.79
N GLY A 60 19.83 0.31 -6.56
CA GLY A 60 20.57 1.36 -5.86
C GLY A 60 19.69 2.45 -5.22
N GLY A 61 18.37 2.24 -5.18
CA GLY A 61 17.41 3.12 -4.53
C GLY A 61 16.78 2.49 -3.29
N ARG A 62 15.62 3.03 -2.90
CA ARG A 62 14.79 2.49 -1.82
C ARG A 62 13.34 2.36 -2.27
N ASP A 63 12.64 1.40 -1.67
CA ASP A 63 11.19 1.23 -1.77
C ASP A 63 10.54 1.56 -0.43
N SER A 64 9.37 2.19 -0.45
CA SER A 64 8.57 2.40 0.76
C SER A 64 7.88 1.10 1.18
N ILE A 65 7.69 0.91 2.48
CA ILE A 65 7.06 -0.29 3.05
C ILE A 65 5.67 0.05 3.61
N ALA A 66 4.65 -0.63 3.09
CA ALA A 66 3.32 -0.65 3.68
C ALA A 66 3.17 -1.93 4.54
N GLU A 67 2.97 -1.76 5.85
CA GLU A 67 2.70 -2.87 6.76
C GLU A 67 1.19 -3.02 6.98
N VAL A 68 0.62 -4.13 6.52
CA VAL A 68 -0.79 -4.47 6.70
C VAL A 68 -0.90 -5.48 7.83
N ARG A 69 -1.58 -5.09 8.91
CA ARG A 69 -1.83 -5.98 10.05
C ARG A 69 -3.03 -6.88 9.75
N ALA A 70 -2.98 -8.13 10.20
CA ALA A 70 -4.15 -8.99 10.18
C ALA A 70 -5.26 -8.36 11.03
N ALA A 71 -6.47 -8.32 10.50
CA ALA A 71 -7.62 -7.97 11.31
C ALA A 71 -7.79 -9.08 12.35
N THR A 72 -7.66 -8.75 13.62
CA THR A 72 -8.06 -9.68 14.69
C THR A 72 -9.55 -9.90 14.55
N ALA A 73 -9.95 -11.08 14.08
CA ALA A 73 -11.35 -11.49 14.18
C ALA A 73 -11.68 -11.55 15.68
N ARG A 74 -12.60 -10.70 16.15
CA ARG A 74 -13.29 -11.03 17.40
C ARG A 74 -14.04 -12.33 17.12
N LEU A 75 -13.56 -13.44 17.66
CA LEU A 75 -14.32 -14.69 17.71
C LEU A 75 -15.62 -14.37 18.45
N HIS A 76 -16.71 -14.19 17.71
CA HIS A 76 -18.04 -14.24 18.27
C HIS A 76 -18.27 -15.70 18.65
N ALA A 77 -17.96 -16.03 19.91
CA ALA A 77 -18.39 -17.29 20.49
C ALA A 77 -19.91 -17.25 20.57
N SER A 78 -20.60 -17.88 19.62
CA SER A 78 -22.01 -18.18 19.81
C SER A 78 -22.10 -19.33 20.81
N ALA A 79 -22.47 -19.01 22.05
CA ALA A 79 -22.97 -20.03 22.97
C ALA A 79 -24.19 -20.72 22.33
N PRO A 80 -24.32 -22.06 22.40
CA PRO A 80 -25.51 -22.72 21.90
C PRO A 80 -26.73 -22.37 22.77
N PRO A 81 -27.94 -22.25 22.19
CA PRO A 81 -29.17 -22.00 22.95
C PRO A 81 -29.51 -23.18 23.88
N PRO A 82 -30.33 -22.94 24.93
CA PRO A 82 -30.52 -23.86 26.07
C PRO A 82 -31.12 -25.21 25.71
#